data_AF-A0ABD3ZWR1-F1
#
_entry.id   AF-A0ABD3ZWR1-F1
#
_cell.length_a   1.000
_cell.length_b   1.000
_cell.length_c   1.000
_cell.angle_alpha   90.00
_cell.angle_beta   90.00
_cell.angle_gamma   90.00
#
_symmetry.space_group_name_H-M   'P 1'
#
loop_
_entity.id
_entity.type
_entity.pdbx_description
1 polymer ?
#
loop_
_entity_poly.entity_id
_entity_poly.type
_entity_poly.pdbx_seq_one_letter_code
_entity_poly.pdbx_strand_id
1 'polypeptide(L)'
;MMSDQYHIVSLAYLHSKINFFIESSLSLDHVFDFFSTHFFINRGRHEEDRLADVYISPHKEEVQAIDFHNGEDIYIRKSATEYFTIPCKRVTVEGIEYVKCTKTDTILSFDRENKKIIISTQLQNAEQDELVFIEFIRDLVLKNEENHGVAVVHATSALKDDKATLIIGSKGKGKSTLLLELVSKHGYKLISGDKTFLWIEDGKLRAAGWPDYPHLGLGTLSKYPEFVEYFGLSHQIESVKENLWSTEHKMAIDPVFLRRLFLLQNEGNHFWSSL
;
A
#
# COMPACT_ATOMS: atom_id res chain seq x y z
N MET A 1 3.24 -28.24 17.45
CA MET A 1 4.34 -27.48 18.05
C MET A 1 5.06 -26.68 16.96
N MET A 2 4.38 -25.69 16.38
CA MET A 2 4.89 -24.76 15.36
C MET A 2 4.77 -23.29 15.82
N SER A 3 4.29 -23.03 17.04
CA SER A 3 3.83 -21.69 17.47
C SER A 3 4.94 -20.70 17.81
N ASP A 4 6.15 -21.16 18.13
CA ASP A 4 7.19 -20.26 18.67
C ASP A 4 8.15 -19.75 17.58
N GLN A 5 8.07 -20.32 16.37
CA GLN A 5 8.92 -19.95 15.24
C GLN A 5 8.36 -18.79 14.41
N TYR A 6 7.04 -18.59 14.44
CA TYR A 6 6.37 -17.62 13.58
C TYR A 6 5.45 -16.66 14.35
N HIS A 7 5.56 -15.38 14.03
CA HIS A 7 4.54 -14.38 14.32
C HIS A 7 3.44 -14.45 13.25
N ILE A 8 2.19 -14.58 13.70
CA ILE A 8 1.03 -14.63 12.81
C ILE A 8 0.41 -13.23 12.71
N VAL A 9 0.22 -12.75 11.49
CA VAL A 9 -0.51 -11.51 11.21
C VAL A 9 -1.50 -11.79 10.08
N SER A 10 -2.74 -11.35 10.21
CA SER A 10 -3.73 -11.42 9.14
C SER A 10 -4.14 -10.03 8.69
N LEU A 11 -4.20 -9.85 7.38
CA LEU A 11 -4.71 -8.66 6.72
C LEU A 11 -6.08 -8.96 6.13
N ALA A 12 -7.04 -8.06 6.37
CA ALA A 12 -8.35 -8.11 5.74
C ALA A 12 -8.71 -6.75 5.10
N TYR A 13 -9.16 -6.80 3.85
CA TYR A 13 -9.64 -5.66 3.08
C TYR A 13 -10.70 -6.13 2.08
N LEU A 14 -11.93 -5.65 2.25
CA LEU A 14 -13.08 -6.09 1.44
C LEU A 14 -13.18 -7.62 1.37
N HIS A 15 -13.02 -8.22 0.18
CA HIS A 15 -13.10 -9.67 -0.06
C HIS A 15 -11.73 -10.37 0.07
N SER A 16 -10.66 -9.63 0.37
CA SER A 16 -9.30 -10.13 0.45
C SER A 16 -8.88 -10.34 1.89
N LYS A 17 -8.55 -11.59 2.22
CA LYS A 17 -7.95 -11.98 3.50
C LYS A 17 -6.64 -12.71 3.26
N ILE A 18 -5.55 -12.27 3.87
CA ILE A 18 -4.22 -12.86 3.69
C ILE A 18 -3.63 -13.12 5.06
N ASN A 19 -3.17 -14.35 5.29
CA ASN A 19 -2.44 -14.70 6.50
C ASN A 19 -0.94 -14.62 6.23
N PHE A 20 -0.19 -14.11 7.20
CA PHE A 20 1.26 -14.03 7.18
C PHE A 20 1.80 -14.82 8.37
N PHE A 21 2.72 -15.74 8.09
CA PHE A 21 3.50 -16.49 9.05
C PHE A 21 4.96 -16.02 8.91
N ILE A 22 5.37 -15.11 9.80
CA ILE A 22 6.65 -14.41 9.72
C ILE A 22 7.61 -15.00 10.73
N GLU A 23 8.75 -15.50 10.27
CA GLU A 23 9.75 -16.04 11.18
C GLU A 23 10.20 -14.99 12.20
N SER A 24 10.31 -15.37 13.47
CA SER A 24 10.57 -14.45 14.60
C SER A 24 11.86 -13.63 14.49
N SER A 25 12.77 -14.01 13.57
CA SER A 25 14.01 -13.28 13.24
C SER A 25 13.79 -12.05 12.38
N LEU A 26 12.61 -11.89 11.77
CA LEU A 26 12.25 -10.80 10.85
C LEU A 26 11.20 -9.88 11.48
N SER A 27 11.29 -8.58 11.18
CA SER A 27 10.23 -7.61 11.45
C SER A 27 9.75 -6.98 10.14
N LEU A 28 8.43 -6.87 10.00
CA LEU A 28 7.73 -6.20 8.90
C LEU A 28 6.73 -5.17 9.44
N ASP A 29 7.00 -4.61 10.61
CA ASP A 29 6.05 -3.71 11.27
C ASP A 29 5.75 -2.47 10.42
N HIS A 30 6.74 -1.90 9.72
CA HIS A 30 6.51 -0.80 8.78
C HIS A 30 5.56 -1.16 7.63
N VAL A 31 5.66 -2.38 7.09
CA VAL A 31 4.73 -2.86 6.05
C VAL A 31 3.30 -2.92 6.61
N PHE A 32 3.13 -3.49 7.80
CA PHE A 32 1.81 -3.57 8.42
C PHE A 32 1.27 -2.21 8.85
N ASP A 33 2.12 -1.30 9.32
CA ASP A 33 1.72 0.07 9.63
C ASP A 33 1.21 0.79 8.37
N PHE A 34 1.88 0.62 7.23
CA PHE A 34 1.41 1.10 5.93
C PHE A 34 0.01 0.60 5.61
N PHE A 35 -0.24 -0.71 5.72
CA PHE A 35 -1.56 -1.29 5.44
C PHE A 35 -2.63 -0.93 6.48
N SER A 36 -2.24 -0.72 7.75
CA SER A 36 -3.16 -0.37 8.85
C SER A 36 -3.94 0.93 8.60
N THR A 37 -3.52 1.72 7.62
CA THR A 37 -4.20 2.94 7.19
C THR A 37 -5.58 2.65 6.57
N HIS A 38 -5.77 1.46 6.00
CA HIS A 38 -7.01 1.09 5.30
C HIS A 38 -7.46 -0.36 5.51
N PHE A 39 -6.55 -1.24 5.97
CA PHE A 39 -6.82 -2.67 6.18
C PHE A 39 -7.07 -2.92 7.67
N PHE A 40 -7.88 -3.94 7.95
CA PHE A 40 -7.95 -4.52 9.28
C PHE A 40 -6.77 -5.47 9.48
N ILE A 41 -6.09 -5.33 10.62
CA ILE A 41 -4.92 -6.14 10.96
C ILE A 41 -5.19 -6.90 12.25
N ASN A 42 -5.13 -8.22 12.18
CA ASN A 42 -5.28 -9.11 13.33
C ASN A 42 -3.94 -9.80 13.62
N ARG A 43 -3.35 -9.55 14.79
CA ARG A 43 -2.11 -10.22 15.22
C ARG A 43 -2.44 -11.44 16.08
N GLY A 44 -1.73 -12.55 15.87
CA GLY A 44 -1.89 -13.80 16.61
C GLY A 44 -3.10 -14.66 16.20
N ARG A 45 -3.80 -14.30 15.12
CA ARG A 45 -4.94 -15.06 14.57
C ARG A 45 -4.78 -15.20 13.05
N HIS A 46 -5.24 -16.31 12.51
CA HIS A 46 -5.34 -16.55 11.06
C HIS A 46 -6.81 -16.60 10.64
N GLU A 47 -7.09 -16.18 9.41
CA GLU A 47 -8.40 -16.28 8.77
C GLU A 47 -8.53 -17.62 8.03
N GLU A 48 -9.65 -18.33 8.17
CA GLU A 48 -9.88 -19.59 7.46
C GLU A 48 -10.21 -19.37 5.98
N ASP A 49 -11.15 -18.47 5.72
CA ASP A 49 -11.52 -18.04 4.37
C ASP A 49 -10.53 -16.98 3.88
N ARG A 50 -9.51 -17.44 3.17
CA ARG A 50 -8.36 -16.64 2.79
C ARG A 50 -8.04 -16.76 1.30
N LEU A 51 -7.42 -15.71 0.81
CA LEU A 51 -6.81 -15.63 -0.49
C LEU A 51 -5.49 -16.40 -0.54
N ALA A 52 -4.64 -16.23 0.48
CA ALA A 52 -3.37 -16.93 0.58
C ALA A 52 -2.85 -17.03 2.03
N ASP A 53 -2.07 -18.09 2.29
CA ASP A 53 -1.11 -18.14 3.39
C ASP A 53 0.28 -17.77 2.87
N VAL A 54 0.89 -16.76 3.47
CA VAL A 54 2.22 -16.24 3.11
C VAL A 54 3.20 -16.62 4.21
N TYR A 55 4.20 -17.44 3.90
CA TYR A 55 5.27 -17.84 4.80
C TYR A 55 6.52 -17.04 4.50
N ILE A 56 7.12 -16.41 5.51
CA ILE A 56 8.26 -15.49 5.32
C ILE A 56 9.43 -15.93 6.18
N SER A 57 10.60 -16.10 5.57
CA SER A 57 11.81 -16.63 6.21
C SER A 57 13.09 -16.05 5.58
N PRO A 58 14.21 -15.94 6.31
CA PRO A 58 15.51 -15.64 5.73
C PRO A 58 16.14 -16.81 4.97
N HIS A 59 15.63 -18.03 5.17
CA HIS A 59 16.18 -19.24 4.58
C HIS A 59 15.78 -19.35 3.11
N LYS A 60 16.77 -19.63 2.24
CA LYS A 60 16.59 -19.84 0.80
C LYS A 60 16.65 -21.32 0.40
N GLU A 61 16.72 -22.25 1.36
CA GLU A 61 16.97 -23.68 1.09
C GLU A 61 15.96 -24.27 0.10
N GLU A 62 14.67 -23.94 0.25
CA GLU A 62 13.60 -24.41 -0.64
C GLU A 62 13.66 -23.82 -2.07
N VAL A 63 14.41 -22.71 -2.27
CA VAL A 63 14.47 -21.98 -3.54
C VAL A 63 15.89 -21.91 -4.12
N GLN A 64 16.90 -22.46 -3.44
CA GLN A 64 18.31 -22.42 -3.86
C GLN A 64 18.56 -23.19 -5.16
N ALA A 65 17.77 -24.22 -5.45
CA ALA A 65 17.92 -25.04 -6.64
C ALA A 65 17.35 -24.39 -7.92
N ILE A 66 16.63 -23.26 -7.80
CA ILE A 66 15.97 -22.60 -8.93
C ILE A 66 16.98 -21.74 -9.70
N ASP A 67 17.20 -22.08 -10.97
CA ASP A 67 18.03 -21.28 -11.88
C ASP A 67 17.20 -20.14 -12.51
N PHE A 68 17.49 -18.90 -12.07
CA PHE A 68 16.87 -17.69 -12.61
C PHE A 68 17.62 -17.07 -13.81
N HIS A 69 18.76 -17.63 -14.24
CA HIS A 69 19.59 -17.03 -15.30
C HIS A 69 18.83 -16.88 -16.61
N ASN A 70 18.06 -17.92 -16.98
CA ASN A 70 17.24 -17.94 -18.18
C ASN A 70 15.76 -17.56 -17.92
N GLY A 71 15.47 -16.96 -16.76
CA GLY A 71 14.13 -16.53 -16.40
C GLY A 71 13.63 -15.36 -17.25
N GLU A 72 12.31 -15.27 -17.39
CA GLU A 72 11.63 -14.16 -18.08
C GLU A 72 11.76 -12.87 -17.26
N ASP A 73 12.08 -11.76 -17.93
CA ASP A 73 12.08 -10.43 -17.30
C ASP A 73 10.65 -9.94 -17.09
N ILE A 74 10.28 -9.76 -15.82
CA ILE A 74 8.98 -9.24 -15.43
C ILE A 74 9.16 -8.11 -14.40
N TYR A 75 8.04 -7.53 -13.97
CA TYR A 75 8.02 -6.54 -12.90
C TYR A 75 6.89 -6.89 -11.92
N ILE A 76 7.18 -6.84 -10.61
CA ILE A 76 6.09 -6.74 -9.62
C ILE A 76 5.42 -5.36 -9.77
N ARG A 77 6.23 -4.32 -9.95
CA ARG A 77 5.76 -2.97 -10.26
C ARG A 77 6.67 -2.29 -11.27
N LYS A 78 6.07 -1.69 -12.29
CA LYS A 78 6.75 -0.77 -13.21
C LYS A 78 6.24 0.64 -12.98
N SER A 79 7.15 1.55 -12.63
CA SER A 79 6.81 2.94 -12.31
C SER A 79 7.55 3.92 -13.22
N ALA A 80 7.07 5.17 -13.26
CA ALA A 80 7.77 6.26 -13.91
C ALA A 80 9.06 6.67 -13.17
N THR A 81 9.16 6.36 -11.89
CA THR A 81 10.37 6.58 -11.08
C THR A 81 11.06 5.26 -10.79
N GLU A 82 12.39 5.26 -10.86
CA GLU A 82 13.19 4.05 -10.65
C GLU A 82 13.05 3.48 -9.23
N TYR A 83 12.83 4.36 -8.24
CA TYR A 83 12.60 3.98 -6.85
C TYR A 83 11.42 2.99 -6.68
N PHE A 84 10.33 3.20 -7.43
CA PHE A 84 9.13 2.36 -7.35
C PHE A 84 9.12 1.21 -8.37
N THR A 85 10.17 1.06 -9.17
CA THR A 85 10.27 -0.02 -10.16
C THR A 85 10.93 -1.23 -9.52
N ILE A 86 10.23 -2.36 -9.54
CA ILE A 86 10.66 -3.64 -8.94
C ILE A 86 10.82 -4.66 -10.06
N PRO A 87 12.01 -4.74 -10.69
CA PRO A 87 12.31 -5.72 -11.71
C PRO A 87 12.56 -7.10 -11.10
N CYS A 88 12.07 -8.14 -11.78
CA CYS A 88 12.20 -9.51 -11.34
C CYS A 88 12.50 -10.47 -12.50
N LYS A 89 13.03 -11.65 -12.14
CA LYS A 89 13.11 -12.82 -13.02
C LYS A 89 12.04 -13.82 -12.63
N ARG A 90 11.26 -14.30 -13.60
CA ARG A 90 10.26 -15.36 -13.41
C ARG A 90 10.72 -16.69 -14.00
N VAL A 91 10.50 -17.76 -13.25
CA VAL A 91 10.70 -19.16 -13.67
C VAL A 91 9.51 -19.98 -13.19
N THR A 92 9.11 -21.00 -13.94
CA THR A 92 8.08 -21.96 -13.52
C THR A 92 8.67 -23.36 -13.51
N VAL A 93 8.56 -24.06 -12.39
CA VAL A 93 9.05 -25.44 -12.22
C VAL A 93 7.92 -26.26 -11.61
N GLU A 94 7.54 -27.36 -12.27
CA GLU A 94 6.53 -28.29 -11.78
C GLU A 94 5.18 -27.63 -11.38
N GLY A 95 4.80 -26.56 -12.08
CA GLY A 95 3.56 -25.82 -11.83
C GLY A 95 3.65 -24.73 -10.75
N ILE A 96 4.78 -24.63 -10.04
CA ILE A 96 5.06 -23.57 -9.09
C ILE A 96 5.75 -22.40 -9.82
N GLU A 97 5.23 -21.19 -9.64
CA GLU A 97 5.82 -19.97 -10.18
C GLU A 97 6.79 -19.37 -9.15
N TYR A 98 8.02 -19.10 -9.58
CA TYR A 98 9.06 -18.46 -8.77
C TYR A 98 9.41 -17.11 -9.37
N VAL A 99 9.50 -16.09 -8.52
CA VAL A 99 9.82 -14.71 -8.89
C VAL A 99 10.96 -14.21 -8.01
N LYS A 100 12.09 -13.87 -8.61
CA LYS A 100 13.24 -13.29 -7.92
C LYS A 100 13.36 -11.81 -8.21
N CYS A 101 13.23 -10.96 -7.20
CA CYS A 101 13.48 -9.51 -7.27
C CYS A 101 14.98 -9.25 -7.47
N THR A 102 15.37 -8.58 -8.55
CA THR A 102 16.80 -8.42 -8.89
C THR A 102 17.51 -7.33 -8.09
N LYS A 103 16.75 -6.42 -7.45
CA LYS A 103 17.29 -5.37 -6.59
C LYS A 103 17.57 -5.80 -5.15
N THR A 104 16.80 -6.77 -4.65
CA THR A 104 16.81 -7.15 -3.23
C THR A 104 17.17 -8.62 -3.00
N ASP A 105 17.26 -9.42 -4.07
CA ASP A 105 17.39 -10.88 -4.01
C ASP A 105 16.27 -11.58 -3.22
N THR A 106 15.15 -10.89 -2.95
CA THR A 106 13.93 -11.47 -2.39
C THR A 106 13.31 -12.42 -3.43
N ILE A 107 12.95 -13.62 -3.00
CA ILE A 107 12.34 -14.65 -3.85
C ILE A 107 10.93 -14.94 -3.35
N LEU A 108 9.96 -14.93 -4.25
CA LEU A 108 8.57 -15.30 -4.02
C LEU A 108 8.27 -16.60 -4.78
N SER A 109 7.65 -17.56 -4.11
CA SER A 109 7.14 -18.81 -4.70
C SER A 109 5.63 -18.85 -4.57
N PHE A 110 4.93 -19.19 -5.63
CA PHE A 110 3.47 -19.21 -5.71
C PHE A 110 2.96 -20.62 -6.01
N ASP A 111 2.38 -21.26 -5.01
CA ASP A 111 1.62 -22.48 -5.12
C ASP A 111 0.12 -22.14 -5.05
N ARG A 112 -0.48 -21.98 -6.24
CA ARG A 112 -1.88 -21.56 -6.38
C ARG A 112 -2.86 -22.63 -5.95
N GLU A 113 -2.51 -23.91 -6.10
CA GLU A 113 -3.38 -25.03 -5.74
C GLU A 113 -3.61 -25.05 -4.22
N ASN A 114 -2.55 -24.84 -3.45
CA ASN A 114 -2.62 -24.82 -1.99
C ASN A 114 -2.84 -23.42 -1.39
N LYS A 115 -3.06 -22.39 -2.22
CA LYS A 115 -3.11 -20.97 -1.80
C LYS A 115 -1.91 -20.59 -0.92
N LYS A 116 -0.74 -21.13 -1.23
CA LYS A 116 0.47 -20.98 -0.43
C LYS A 116 1.47 -20.11 -1.18
N ILE A 117 2.02 -19.12 -0.48
CA ILE A 117 3.08 -18.26 -0.97
C ILE A 117 4.25 -18.36 0.00
N ILE A 118 5.45 -18.53 -0.52
CA ILE A 118 6.68 -18.55 0.29
C ILE A 118 7.56 -17.40 -0.15
N ILE A 119 8.01 -16.59 0.81
CA ILE A 119 8.88 -15.45 0.56
C ILE A 119 10.18 -15.64 1.33
N SER A 120 11.28 -15.75 0.60
CA SER A 120 12.62 -15.80 1.16
C SER A 120 13.32 -14.46 1.00
N THR A 121 13.61 -13.76 2.11
CA THR A 121 14.26 -12.44 2.11
C THR A 121 15.24 -12.26 3.27
N GLN A 122 16.31 -11.50 3.07
CA GLN A 122 17.28 -11.18 4.14
C GLN A 122 17.09 -9.78 4.72
N LEU A 123 16.12 -8.99 4.21
CA LEU A 123 15.87 -7.60 4.63
C LEU A 123 17.15 -6.74 4.69
N GLN A 124 18.09 -6.94 3.75
CA GLN A 124 19.36 -6.22 3.74
C GLN A 124 19.18 -4.73 3.40
N ASN A 125 18.17 -4.42 2.58
CA ASN A 125 17.82 -3.06 2.19
C ASN A 125 16.37 -2.82 2.58
N ALA A 126 16.15 -2.55 3.87
CA ALA A 126 14.83 -2.48 4.49
C ALA A 126 13.81 -1.72 3.64
N GLU A 127 14.11 -0.51 3.14
CA GLU A 127 13.16 0.25 2.32
C GLU A 127 12.77 -0.46 1.00
N GLN A 128 13.75 -1.00 0.28
CA GLN A 128 13.48 -1.66 -1.01
C GLN A 128 12.82 -3.03 -0.79
N ASP A 129 13.21 -3.76 0.26
CA ASP A 129 12.59 -5.01 0.66
C ASP A 129 11.13 -4.80 1.07
N GLU A 130 10.86 -3.82 1.94
CA GLU A 130 9.51 -3.43 2.36
C GLU A 130 8.64 -3.04 1.16
N LEU A 131 9.20 -2.31 0.20
CA LEU A 131 8.48 -1.95 -1.02
C LEU A 131 8.09 -3.17 -1.86
N VAL A 132 8.91 -4.23 -1.90
CA VAL A 132 8.51 -5.51 -2.52
C VAL A 132 7.28 -6.08 -1.84
N PHE A 133 7.25 -6.11 -0.50
CA PHE A 133 6.09 -6.61 0.24
C PHE A 133 4.84 -5.75 0.02
N ILE A 134 4.99 -4.42 0.10
CA ILE A 134 3.88 -3.48 -0.13
C ILE A 134 3.27 -3.70 -1.51
N GLU A 135 4.08 -3.74 -2.55
CA GLU A 135 3.56 -3.86 -3.92
C GLU A 135 3.05 -5.26 -4.23
N PHE A 136 3.65 -6.31 -3.66
CA PHE A 136 3.14 -7.68 -3.74
C PHE A 136 1.73 -7.78 -3.12
N ILE A 137 1.55 -7.32 -1.88
CA ILE A 137 0.26 -7.39 -1.18
C ILE A 137 -0.79 -6.56 -1.92
N ARG A 138 -0.40 -5.37 -2.38
CA ARG A 138 -1.27 -4.49 -3.18
C ARG A 138 -1.74 -5.17 -4.46
N ASP A 139 -0.83 -5.77 -5.23
CA ASP A 139 -1.15 -6.46 -6.49
C ASP A 139 -2.08 -7.66 -6.25
N LEU A 140 -1.80 -8.46 -5.22
CA LEU A 140 -2.60 -9.62 -4.85
C LEU A 140 -4.04 -9.22 -4.48
N VAL A 141 -4.21 -8.21 -3.64
CA VAL A 141 -5.53 -7.71 -3.23
C VAL A 141 -6.24 -7.03 -4.39
N LEU A 142 -5.56 -6.17 -5.17
CA LEU A 142 -6.16 -5.48 -6.31
C LEU A 142 -6.80 -6.49 -7.29
N LYS A 143 -6.05 -7.51 -7.69
CA LYS A 143 -6.54 -8.55 -8.61
C LYS A 143 -7.71 -9.33 -8.02
N ASN A 144 -7.67 -9.63 -6.72
CA ASN A 144 -8.77 -10.35 -6.07
C ASN A 144 -10.04 -9.49 -6.01
N GLU A 145 -9.94 -8.21 -5.65
CA GLU A 145 -11.10 -7.31 -5.60
C GLU A 145 -11.69 -7.07 -7.00
N GLU A 146 -10.86 -6.94 -8.04
CA GLU A 146 -11.35 -6.86 -9.42
C GLU A 146 -12.13 -8.12 -9.83
N ASN A 147 -11.67 -9.31 -9.44
CA ASN A 147 -12.40 -10.56 -9.67
C ASN A 147 -13.73 -10.64 -8.90
N HIS A 148 -13.90 -9.87 -7.82
CA HIS A 148 -15.16 -9.73 -7.08
C HIS A 148 -16.04 -8.58 -7.58
N GLY A 149 -15.70 -7.98 -8.73
CA GLY A 149 -16.49 -6.92 -9.35
C GLY A 149 -16.27 -5.53 -8.74
N VAL A 150 -15.21 -5.35 -7.96
CA VAL A 150 -14.81 -4.03 -7.46
C VAL A 150 -14.11 -3.25 -8.57
N ALA A 151 -14.56 -2.03 -8.83
CA ALA A 151 -13.93 -1.10 -9.75
C ALA A 151 -12.94 -0.19 -9.03
N VAL A 152 -11.70 -0.12 -9.52
CA VAL A 152 -10.68 0.79 -8.98
C VAL A 152 -10.59 2.03 -9.86
N VAL A 153 -10.91 3.19 -9.30
CA VAL A 153 -10.89 4.47 -10.04
C VAL A 153 -9.79 5.40 -9.55
N HIS A 154 -9.19 6.16 -10.47
CA HIS A 154 -8.22 7.20 -10.13
C HIS A 154 -8.92 8.45 -9.60
N ALA A 155 -9.41 8.34 -8.37
CA ALA A 155 -10.14 9.38 -7.66
C ALA A 155 -9.64 9.46 -6.22
N THR A 156 -9.42 10.69 -5.76
CA THR A 156 -9.29 10.95 -4.32
C THR A 156 -10.69 11.02 -3.71
N SER A 157 -10.85 10.64 -2.46
CA SER A 157 -12.17 10.58 -1.83
C SER A 157 -12.16 10.98 -0.37
N ALA A 158 -13.29 11.55 0.06
CA ALA A 158 -13.51 12.01 1.43
C ALA A 158 -14.93 11.66 1.89
N LEU A 159 -15.11 11.46 3.19
CA LEU A 159 -16.37 11.08 3.83
C LEU A 159 -16.93 12.22 4.66
N LYS A 160 -18.22 12.50 4.53
CA LYS A 160 -18.97 13.37 5.45
C LYS A 160 -20.41 12.90 5.53
N ASP A 161 -20.96 12.84 6.75
CA ASP A 161 -22.35 12.45 7.00
C ASP A 161 -22.74 11.14 6.28
N ASP A 162 -21.87 10.12 6.41
CA ASP A 162 -21.97 8.80 5.77
C ASP A 162 -22.07 8.81 4.22
N LYS A 163 -21.65 9.90 3.60
CA LYS A 163 -21.61 10.06 2.14
C LYS A 163 -20.18 10.27 1.65
N ALA A 164 -19.73 9.39 0.77
CA ALA A 164 -18.45 9.51 0.10
C ALA A 164 -18.56 10.54 -1.04
N THR A 165 -17.60 11.47 -1.08
CA THR A 165 -17.39 12.42 -2.19
C THR A 165 -16.14 11.99 -2.95
N LEU A 166 -16.29 11.68 -4.23
CA LEU A 166 -15.18 11.38 -5.13
C LEU A 166 -14.78 12.64 -5.90
N ILE A 167 -13.47 12.90 -5.97
CA ILE A 167 -12.89 14.02 -6.68
C ILE A 167 -12.07 13.46 -7.85
N ILE A 168 -12.57 13.69 -9.06
CA ILE A 168 -12.01 13.18 -10.31
C ILE A 168 -11.55 14.36 -11.17
N GLY A 169 -10.46 14.17 -11.90
CA GLY A 169 -9.91 15.18 -12.79
C GLY A 169 -8.50 14.83 -13.24
N SER A 170 -8.01 15.47 -14.30
CA SER A 170 -6.68 15.22 -14.83
C SER A 170 -5.56 15.56 -13.82
N LYS A 171 -4.33 15.09 -14.09
CA LYS A 171 -3.15 15.47 -13.30
C LYS A 171 -3.02 17.00 -13.27
N GLY A 172 -2.72 17.56 -12.09
CA GLY A 172 -2.54 19.01 -11.90
C GLY A 172 -3.83 19.83 -11.75
N LYS A 173 -5.02 19.23 -11.80
CA LYS A 173 -6.31 19.95 -11.68
C LYS A 173 -6.79 20.19 -10.24
N GLY A 174 -5.88 20.18 -9.27
CA GLY A 174 -6.20 20.54 -7.88
C GLY A 174 -6.92 19.47 -7.03
N LYS A 175 -7.04 18.21 -7.48
CA LYS A 175 -7.72 17.13 -6.73
C LYS A 175 -7.24 17.01 -5.28
N SER A 176 -5.94 16.83 -5.10
CA SER A 176 -5.34 16.68 -3.78
C SER A 176 -5.45 17.96 -2.94
N THR A 177 -5.40 19.13 -3.58
CA THR A 177 -5.61 20.40 -2.88
C THR A 177 -7.05 20.48 -2.34
N LEU A 178 -8.05 20.16 -3.15
CA LEU A 178 -9.45 20.13 -2.73
C LEU A 178 -9.69 19.09 -1.63
N LEU A 179 -9.12 17.90 -1.78
CA LEU A 179 -9.20 16.85 -0.75
C LEU A 179 -8.72 17.37 0.61
N LEU A 180 -7.53 17.98 0.65
CA LEU A 180 -6.96 18.50 1.89
C LEU A 180 -7.79 19.64 2.47
N GLU A 181 -8.32 20.55 1.64
CA GLU A 181 -9.20 21.61 2.11
C GLU A 181 -10.49 21.05 2.73
N LEU A 182 -11.10 20.02 2.11
CA LEU A 182 -12.29 19.36 2.65
C LEU A 182 -12.02 18.73 4.02
N VAL A 183 -10.90 18.01 4.15
CA VAL A 183 -10.55 17.31 5.37
C VAL A 183 -10.13 18.28 6.47
N SER A 184 -9.22 19.21 6.18
CA SER A 184 -8.66 20.12 7.19
C SER A 184 -9.58 21.27 7.58
N LYS A 185 -10.54 21.68 6.74
CA LYS A 185 -11.36 22.88 7.00
C LYS A 185 -12.87 22.67 6.96
N HIS A 186 -13.36 21.58 6.39
CA HIS A 186 -14.79 21.37 6.18
C HIS A 186 -15.36 20.14 6.90
N GLY A 187 -14.58 19.53 7.80
CA GLY A 187 -15.00 18.43 8.66
C GLY A 187 -15.21 17.11 7.90
N TYR A 188 -14.55 16.93 6.76
CA TYR A 188 -14.54 15.65 6.08
C TYR A 188 -13.47 14.74 6.68
N LYS A 189 -13.67 13.43 6.55
CA LYS A 189 -12.67 12.41 6.86
C LYS A 189 -12.01 11.93 5.56
N LEU A 190 -10.70 11.70 5.59
CA LEU A 190 -9.99 11.13 4.43
C LEU A 190 -10.47 9.69 4.18
N ILE A 191 -10.85 9.37 2.94
CA ILE A 191 -11.05 7.99 2.48
C ILE A 191 -9.82 7.56 1.68
N SER A 192 -9.44 8.30 0.63
CA SER A 192 -8.25 7.98 -0.18
C SER A 192 -7.59 9.19 -0.81
N GLY A 193 -6.25 9.14 -0.91
CA GLY A 193 -5.43 10.18 -1.52
C GLY A 193 -5.16 10.02 -3.02
N ASP A 194 -5.45 8.87 -3.64
CA ASP A 194 -5.15 8.65 -5.07
C ASP A 194 -6.15 7.72 -5.77
N LYS A 195 -6.43 6.53 -5.21
CA LYS A 195 -7.32 5.52 -5.80
C LYS A 195 -8.47 5.18 -4.87
N THR A 196 -9.67 5.10 -5.39
CA THR A 196 -10.86 4.71 -4.62
C THR A 196 -11.43 3.43 -5.20
N PHE A 197 -11.74 2.47 -4.34
CA PHE A 197 -12.39 1.22 -4.70
C PHE A 197 -13.91 1.43 -4.63
N LEU A 198 -14.64 0.97 -5.64
CA LEU A 198 -16.08 1.15 -5.78
C LEU A 198 -16.76 -0.19 -6.08
N TRP A 199 -17.85 -0.48 -5.38
CA TRP A 199 -18.66 -1.67 -5.66
C TRP A 199 -20.13 -1.41 -5.35
N ILE A 200 -21.01 -2.28 -5.86
CA ILE A 200 -22.44 -2.25 -5.54
C ILE A 200 -22.72 -3.28 -4.46
N GLU A 201 -23.40 -2.86 -3.40
CA GLU A 201 -23.85 -3.72 -2.31
C GLU A 201 -25.24 -3.24 -1.88
N ASP A 202 -26.21 -4.16 -1.79
CA ASP A 202 -27.62 -3.86 -1.45
C ASP A 202 -28.23 -2.71 -2.27
N GLY A 203 -27.88 -2.64 -3.56
CA GLY A 203 -28.33 -1.60 -4.48
C GLY A 203 -27.71 -0.22 -4.24
N LYS A 204 -26.70 -0.10 -3.39
CA LYS A 204 -25.97 1.15 -3.11
C LYS A 204 -24.54 1.09 -3.64
N LEU A 205 -24.07 2.21 -4.17
CA LEU A 205 -22.66 2.39 -4.50
C LEU A 205 -21.87 2.63 -3.21
N ARG A 206 -20.93 1.72 -2.93
CA ARG A 206 -20.00 1.80 -1.81
C ARG A 206 -18.64 2.29 -2.28
N ALA A 207 -17.86 2.82 -1.34
CA ALA A 207 -16.51 3.28 -1.58
C ALA A 207 -15.58 2.87 -0.45
N ALA A 208 -14.36 2.45 -0.78
CA ALA A 208 -13.28 2.17 0.15
C ALA A 208 -12.00 2.86 -0.29
N GLY A 209 -11.20 3.24 0.70
CA GLY A 209 -9.89 3.85 0.47
C GLY A 209 -8.82 2.82 0.19
N TRP A 210 -7.74 3.24 -0.47
CA TRP A 210 -6.65 2.36 -0.85
C TRP A 210 -5.32 2.92 -0.34
N PRO A 211 -4.47 2.12 0.33
CA PRO A 211 -3.16 2.57 0.74
C PRO A 211 -2.28 2.74 -0.51
N ASP A 212 -1.93 4.00 -0.78
CA ASP A 212 -1.01 4.38 -1.83
C ASP A 212 -0.18 5.57 -1.37
N TYR A 213 0.81 5.95 -2.16
CA TYR A 213 1.61 7.14 -1.97
C TYR A 213 1.04 8.31 -2.79
N PRO A 214 0.08 9.11 -2.27
CA PRO A 214 -0.45 10.24 -3.01
C PRO A 214 0.65 11.26 -3.32
N HIS A 215 0.67 11.71 -4.57
CA HIS A 215 1.67 12.66 -5.04
C HIS A 215 1.16 14.10 -4.91
N LEU A 216 1.55 14.75 -3.80
CA LEU A 216 1.19 16.12 -3.48
C LEU A 216 2.17 17.10 -4.12
N GLY A 217 1.64 18.18 -4.70
CA GLY A 217 2.46 19.26 -5.27
C GLY A 217 2.99 20.20 -4.18
N LEU A 218 4.17 20.75 -4.38
CA LEU A 218 4.81 21.66 -3.42
C LEU A 218 3.94 22.88 -3.06
N GLY A 219 3.23 23.48 -4.03
CA GLY A 219 2.27 24.55 -3.71
C GLY A 219 1.05 24.11 -2.89
N THR A 220 0.69 22.82 -2.95
CA THR A 220 -0.32 22.28 -2.03
C THR A 220 0.27 22.13 -0.63
N LEU A 221 1.45 21.53 -0.52
CA LEU A 221 2.15 21.31 0.76
C LEU A 221 2.44 22.63 1.48
N SER A 222 2.83 23.67 0.74
CA SER A 222 3.16 24.99 1.30
C SER A 222 1.99 25.69 2.00
N LYS A 223 0.75 25.22 1.80
CA LYS A 223 -0.43 25.75 2.51
C LYS A 223 -0.59 25.19 3.92
N TYR A 224 0.15 24.15 4.28
CA TYR A 224 -0.01 23.41 5.53
C TYR A 224 1.33 23.40 6.27
N PRO A 225 1.53 24.26 7.28
CA PRO A 225 2.79 24.41 8.01
C PRO A 225 3.33 23.09 8.56
N GLU A 226 2.46 22.20 9.03
CA GLU A 226 2.79 20.85 9.48
C GLU A 226 3.56 20.02 8.44
N PHE A 227 3.22 20.12 7.15
CA PHE A 227 3.93 19.42 6.07
C PHE A 227 5.26 20.11 5.80
N VAL A 228 5.29 21.44 5.84
CA VAL A 228 6.52 22.21 5.61
C VAL A 228 7.56 21.89 6.68
N GLU A 229 7.14 21.84 7.94
CA GLU A 229 7.99 21.52 9.08
C GLU A 229 8.46 20.07 9.02
N TYR A 230 7.53 19.11 8.88
CA TYR A 230 7.87 17.69 8.89
C TYR A 230 8.83 17.28 7.77
N PHE A 231 8.60 17.80 6.55
CA PHE A 231 9.42 17.47 5.38
C PHE A 231 10.56 18.47 5.14
N GLY A 232 10.74 19.48 6.01
CA GLY A 232 11.80 20.49 5.86
C GLY A 232 11.73 21.28 4.56
N LEU A 233 10.53 21.61 4.07
CA LEU A 233 10.31 22.12 2.70
C LEU A 233 10.62 23.60 2.51
N SER A 234 10.92 24.36 3.56
CA SER A 234 11.05 25.82 3.51
C SER A 234 12.01 26.31 2.42
N HIS A 235 13.20 25.72 2.33
CA HIS A 235 14.19 26.08 1.30
C HIS A 235 13.73 25.70 -0.11
N GLN A 236 13.09 24.54 -0.26
CA GLN A 236 12.62 24.06 -1.56
C GLN A 236 11.46 24.91 -2.08
N ILE A 237 10.54 25.32 -1.19
CA ILE A 237 9.42 26.20 -1.54
C ILE A 237 9.93 27.56 -2.03
N GLU A 238 10.92 28.14 -1.34
CA GLU A 238 11.49 29.43 -1.74
C GLU A 238 12.26 29.32 -3.06
N SER A 239 12.98 28.23 -3.30
CA SER A 239 13.75 28.05 -4.55
C SER A 239 12.89 27.87 -5.79
N VAL A 240 11.64 27.39 -5.65
CA VAL A 240 10.69 27.21 -6.76
C VAL A 240 9.50 28.19 -6.73
N LYS A 241 9.61 29.30 -5.99
CA LYS A 241 8.50 30.22 -5.70
C LYS A 241 7.71 30.69 -6.92
N GLU A 242 8.41 31.01 -8.02
CA GLU A 242 7.78 31.47 -9.28
C GLU A 242 6.97 30.36 -9.98
N ASN A 243 7.35 29.10 -9.79
CA ASN A 243 6.71 27.93 -10.40
C ASN A 243 6.13 26.95 -9.36
N LEU A 244 5.79 27.46 -8.17
CA LEU A 244 5.40 26.64 -7.01
C LEU A 244 4.18 25.75 -7.28
N TRP A 245 3.28 26.20 -8.16
CA TRP A 245 2.06 25.51 -8.57
C TRP A 245 2.25 24.59 -9.78
N SER A 246 3.48 24.40 -10.25
CA SER A 246 3.78 23.49 -11.36
C SER A 246 3.47 22.03 -11.00
N THR A 247 3.27 21.21 -12.03
CA THR A 247 3.11 19.76 -11.86
C THR A 247 4.43 19.00 -11.73
N GLU A 248 5.57 19.70 -11.84
CA GLU A 248 6.91 19.12 -11.84
C GLU A 248 7.39 18.86 -10.41
N HIS A 249 6.96 19.69 -9.47
CA HIS A 249 7.39 19.64 -8.08
C HIS A 249 6.38 18.87 -7.23
N LYS A 250 6.43 17.53 -7.30
CA LYS A 250 5.58 16.64 -6.51
C LYS A 250 6.39 15.69 -5.64
N MET A 251 5.86 15.44 -4.46
CA MET A 251 6.40 14.48 -3.50
C MET A 251 5.38 13.37 -3.25
N ALA A 252 5.85 12.12 -3.24
CA ALA A 252 5.08 10.98 -2.79
C ALA A 252 4.99 11.03 -1.27
N ILE A 253 3.78 10.99 -0.72
CA ILE A 253 3.56 11.11 0.73
C ILE A 253 3.16 9.74 1.28
N ASP A 254 3.77 9.36 2.39
CA ASP A 254 3.41 8.14 3.13
C ASP A 254 1.96 8.25 3.66
N PRO A 255 1.08 7.26 3.39
CA PRO A 255 -0.28 7.28 3.91
C PRO A 255 -0.34 7.23 5.44
N VAL A 256 0.65 6.67 6.14
CA VAL A 256 0.76 6.68 7.60
C VAL A 256 0.89 8.12 8.11
N PHE A 257 1.73 8.93 7.45
CA PHE A 257 1.88 10.34 7.77
C PHE A 257 0.57 11.11 7.59
N LEU A 258 -0.12 10.91 6.46
CA LEU A 258 -1.41 11.57 6.22
C LEU A 258 -2.46 11.18 7.27
N ARG A 259 -2.58 9.90 7.59
CA ARG A 259 -3.50 9.43 8.63
C ARG A 259 -3.20 10.08 9.97
N ARG A 260 -1.92 10.07 10.39
CA ARG A 260 -1.50 10.69 11.66
C ARG A 260 -1.90 12.17 11.72
N LEU A 261 -1.64 12.92 10.65
CA LEU A 261 -1.95 14.34 10.62
C LEU A 261 -3.44 14.62 10.78
N PHE A 262 -4.30 13.88 10.05
CA PHE A 262 -5.75 14.10 10.12
C PHE A 262 -6.39 13.52 11.38
N LEU A 263 -5.79 12.50 12.00
CA LEU A 263 -6.23 12.05 13.32
C LEU A 263 -5.95 13.12 14.39
N LEU A 264 -4.75 13.71 14.40
CA LEU A 264 -4.40 14.78 15.34
C LEU A 264 -5.27 16.04 15.17
N GLN A 265 -5.67 16.36 13.93
CA GLN A 265 -6.62 17.46 13.67
C GLN A 265 -8.05 17.13 14.13
N ASN A 266 -8.43 15.86 14.18
CA ASN A 266 -9.76 15.39 14.58
C ASN A 266 -9.86 15.00 16.06
N GLU A 267 -8.78 14.91 16.83
CA GLU A 267 -8.85 14.70 18.29
C GLU A 267 -9.41 15.90 19.07
N GLY A 268 -9.68 17.02 18.39
CA GLY A 268 -10.60 18.06 18.87
C GLY A 268 -12.10 17.72 18.74
N ASN A 269 -12.46 16.60 18.09
CA ASN A 269 -13.82 16.09 17.88
C ASN A 269 -13.82 14.55 17.90
N HIS A 270 -14.05 13.97 19.10
CA HIS A 270 -14.22 12.52 19.31
C HIS A 270 -15.10 11.85 18.25
N PHE A 271 -14.64 10.75 17.63
CA PHE A 271 -15.37 9.50 17.36
C PHE A 271 -14.63 8.63 16.31
N TRP A 272 -14.00 7.54 16.79
CA TRP A 272 -13.69 6.35 15.98
C TRP A 272 -13.83 5.09 16.82
N SER A 273 -14.97 4.43 16.68
CA SER A 273 -15.16 3.00 16.91
C SER A 273 -16.33 2.60 16.00
N SER A 274 -16.17 1.51 15.26
CA SER A 274 -17.03 0.97 14.18
C SER A 274 -16.92 1.65 12.80
N LEU A 275 -15.90 1.27 12.05
CA LEU A 275 -16.05 0.72 10.70
C LEU A 275 -15.50 -0.70 10.72
#